data_AF-A0A7D5P3W8-F1
#
_entry.id   AF-A0A7D5P3W8-F1
#
_cell.length_a   1.000
_cell.length_b   1.000
_cell.length_c   1.000
_cell.angle_alpha   90.00
_cell.angle_beta   90.00
_cell.angle_gamma   90.00
#
_symmetry.space_group_name_H-M   'P 1'
#
loop_
_entity.id
_entity.type
_entity.pdbx_description
1 polymer ?
#
loop_
_entity_poly.entity_id
_entity_poly.type
_entity_poly.pdbx_seq_one_letter_code
_entity_poly.pdbx_strand_id
1 'polypeptide(L)' 'MVHCPECETELAEKEDVEFVDMDAKMAGLFRSSKRFYVVGCADCGAAIGSGVAGGGG' A
#
# COMPACT_ATOMS: atom_id res chain seq x y z
N MET A 1 -10.92 -0.04 15.59
CA MET A 1 -11.65 0.72 14.56
C MET A 1 -10.74 1.88 14.20
N VAL A 2 -10.24 1.92 12.96
CA VAL A 2 -9.31 2.94 12.47
C VAL A 2 -10.07 3.78 11.47
N HIS A 3 -10.05 5.10 11.59
CA HIS A 3 -10.74 5.99 10.66
C HIS A 3 -9.76 6.53 9.62
N CYS A 4 -10.22 6.69 8.39
CA CYS A 4 -9.45 7.40 7.37
C CYS A 4 -9.26 8.87 7.80
N PRO A 5 -8.03 9.42 7.82
CA PRO A 5 -7.79 10.80 8.25
C PRO A 5 -8.33 11.86 7.29
N GLU A 6 -8.68 11.49 6.06
CA GLU A 6 -9.19 12.42 5.02
C GLU A 6 -10.71 12.46 4.97
N CYS A 7 -11.38 11.29 5.07
CA CYS A 7 -12.83 11.19 4.90
C CYS A 7 -13.57 10.66 6.13
N GLU A 8 -12.86 10.39 7.23
CA GLU A 8 -13.37 9.87 8.51
C GLU A 8 -14.09 8.51 8.42
N THR A 9 -14.14 7.89 7.23
CA THR A 9 -14.74 6.57 7.03
C THR A 9 -14.06 5.54 7.92
N GLU A 10 -14.87 4.66 8.51
CA GLU A 10 -14.39 3.56 9.33
C GLU A 10 -13.77 2.48 8.43
N LEU A 11 -12.48 2.18 8.65
CA LEU A 11 -11.78 1.08 8.01
C LEU A 11 -11.90 -0.12 8.97
N ALA A 12 -12.92 -0.95 8.75
CA ALA A 12 -13.25 -2.09 9.59
C ALA A 12 -12.75 -3.39 8.97
N GLU A 13 -12.88 -3.53 7.65
CA GLU A 13 -12.56 -4.74 6.91
C GLU A 13 -11.43 -4.51 5.90
N LYS A 14 -10.90 -5.60 5.34
CA LYS A 14 -9.78 -5.53 4.40
C LYS A 14 -10.21 -4.95 3.06
N GLU A 15 -11.49 -5.06 2.72
CA GLU A 15 -12.10 -4.48 1.52
C GLU A 15 -12.10 -2.94 1.53
N ASP A 16 -12.02 -2.32 2.72
CA ASP A 16 -12.00 -0.86 2.86
C ASP A 16 -10.63 -0.24 2.47
N VAL A 17 -9.63 -1.09 2.20
CA VAL A 17 -8.27 -0.66 1.84
C VAL A 17 -7.79 -1.30 0.53
N GLU A 18 -7.27 -0.46 -0.37
CA GLU A 18 -6.69 -0.89 -1.63
C GLU A 18 -5.16 -0.98 -1.53
N PHE A 19 -4.58 -2.08 -1.99
CA PHE A 19 -3.12 -2.25 -2.04
C PHE A 19 -2.62 -2.08 -3.47
N VAL A 20 -1.95 -0.96 -3.72
CA VAL A 20 -1.31 -0.67 -5.01
C VAL A 20 0.16 -1.07 -4.93
N ASP A 21 0.55 -2.14 -5.63
CA ASP A 21 1.95 -2.53 -5.79
C ASP A 21 2.63 -1.54 -6.75
N MET A 22 3.56 -0.75 -6.22
CA MET A 22 4.48 0.02 -7.02
C MET A 22 5.62 -0.90 -7.45
N ASP A 23 5.30 -1.75 -8.41
CA ASP A 23 6.24 -2.69 -9.00
C ASP A 23 7.43 -1.87 -9.49
N ALA A 24 8.60 -2.12 -8.90
CA ALA A 24 9.80 -1.38 -9.18
C ALA A 24 10.20 -1.68 -10.63
N LYS A 25 9.76 -0.84 -11.57
CA LYS A 25 10.24 -0.78 -12.97
C LYS A 25 11.72 -0.36 -13.05
N MET A 26 12.54 -0.81 -12.11
CA MET A 26 13.99 -0.69 -12.18
C MET A 26 14.50 -1.83 -13.07
N ALA A 27 14.34 -1.61 -14.38
CA ALA A 27 15.09 -2.32 -15.40
C ALA A 27 16.59 -2.11 -15.13
N GLY A 28 17.26 -3.11 -14.55
CA GLY A 28 18.72 -3.08 -14.45
C GLY A 28 19.29 -3.74 -13.21
N LEU A 29 19.90 -4.90 -13.43
CA LEU A 29 21.01 -5.55 -12.70
C LEU A 29 20.95 -5.76 -11.17
N PHE A 30 20.14 -5.05 -10.41
CA PHE A 30 20.01 -5.21 -8.96
C PHE A 30 18.66 -5.83 -8.63
N ARG A 31 18.70 -7.14 -8.41
CA ARG A 31 17.59 -7.99 -8.00
C ARG A 31 17.19 -7.72 -6.54
N SER A 32 17.01 -6.46 -6.18
CA SER A 32 16.47 -6.08 -4.88
C SER A 32 14.99 -6.45 -4.90
N SER A 33 14.68 -7.60 -4.32
CA SER A 33 13.36 -8.23 -4.16
C SER A 33 12.41 -7.44 -3.25
N LYS A 34 12.51 -6.11 -3.23
CA LYS A 34 11.71 -5.21 -2.40
C LYS A 34 10.51 -4.75 -3.21
N ARG A 35 9.32 -5.24 -2.85
CA ARG A 35 8.05 -4.75 -3.39
C ARG A 35 7.57 -3.60 -2.51
N PHE A 36 7.28 -2.46 -3.14
CA PHE A 36 6.71 -1.31 -2.46
C PHE A 36 5.20 -1.35 -2.67
N TYR A 37 4.43 -1.26 -1.60
CA TYR A 37 2.99 -1.17 -1.69
C TYR A 37 2.51 0.10 -1.02
N VAL A 38 1.55 0.76 -1.64
CA VAL A 38 0.80 1.88 -1.07
C VAL A 38 -0.58 1.35 -0.69
N VAL A 39 -1.02 1.67 0.52
CA VAL A 39 -2.34 1.35 1.05
C VAL A 39 -3.20 2.60 0.89
N GLY A 40 -4.26 2.49 0.09
CA GLY A 40 -5.26 3.52 -0.13
C GLY A 40 -6.57 3.23 0.57
N CYS A 41 -7.37 4.26 0.84
CA CYS A 41 -8.77 4.13 1.23
C CYS A 41 -9.61 3.77 0.02
N ALA A 42 -10.45 2.75 0.12
CA ALA A 42 -11.34 2.35 -0.97
C ALA A 42 -12.43 3.41 -1.28
N ASP A 43 -12.83 4.22 -0.28
CA ASP A 43 -13.89 5.23 -0.45
C ASP A 43 -13.40 6.52 -1.10
N CYS A 44 -12.32 7.10 -0.57
CA CYS A 44 -11.82 8.41 -1.01
C CYS A 44 -10.58 8.34 -1.88
N GLY A 45 -9.95 7.16 -2.01
CA GLY A 45 -8.71 6.97 -2.76
C GLY A 45 -7.48 7.58 -2.09
N ALA A 46 -7.59 8.10 -0.86
CA ALA A 46 -6.45 8.69 -0.16
C ALA A 46 -5.43 7.63 0.24
N ALA A 47 -4.14 7.91 0.06
CA ALA A 47 -3.06 7.05 0.53
C ALA A 47 -2.93 7.14 2.06
N ILE A 48 -3.30 6.06 2.76
CA ILE A 48 -3.31 5.97 4.23
C ILE A 48 -2.00 5.39 4.77
N GLY A 49 -1.25 4.65 3.94
CA GLY A 49 0.02 4.07 4.38
C GLY A 49 0.87 3.57 3.22
N SER A 50 2.13 3.26 3.53
CA SER A 50 3.05 2.62 2.60
C SER A 50 3.86 1.57 3.33
N GLY A 51 4.16 0.46 2.68
CA GLY A 51 5.02 -0.57 3.23
C GLY A 51 5.97 -1.14 2.19
N VAL A 52 7.01 -1.80 2.69
CA VAL A 52 8.05 -2.42 1.88
C VAL A 52 8.17 -3.87 2.30
N ALA A 53 7.78 -4.79 1.41
CA ALA A 53 8.01 -6.21 1.61
C ALA A 53 9.38 -6.56 1.01
N GLY A 54 10.38 -6.73 1.87
CA GLY A 54 11.68 -7.26 1.46
C GLY A 54 11.64 -8.78 1.42
N GLY A 55 11.93 -9.38 0.26
CA GLY A 55 12.23 -10.81 0.21
C GLY A 55 13.48 -11.11 1.03
N GLY A 56 13.33 -11.83 2.14
CA GLY A 56 14.46 -12.37 2.89
C GLY A 56 15.26 -13.32 1.99
N GLY A 57 16.57 -13.08 1.93
CA GLY A 57 17.54 -14.00 1.34
C GLY A 57 18.04 -15.00 2.39
#